data_AF-A0A4Z2IWT2-F1
#
_entry.id   AF-A0A4Z2IWT2-F1
#
_cell.length_a   1.000
_cell.length_b   1.000
_cell.length_c   1.000
_cell.angle_alpha   90.00
_cell.angle_beta   90.00
_cell.angle_gamma   90.00
#
_symmetry.space_group_name_H-M   'P 1'
#
loop_
_entity.id
_entity.type
_entity.pdbx_description
1 polymer ?
#
loop_
_entity_poly.entity_id
_entity_poly.type
_entity_poly.pdbx_seq_one_letter_code
_entity_poly.pdbx_strand_id
1 'polypeptide(L)'
;MFDAVHVVVGAVRELNRSQEIGVKPLSCSSPQIWQHGTSLMNYLRMVEYDGLTGRVEFNSKGQRTNYTLRILEKHRGGLKEIGVWYSNNTLAMNSTSLDINVSEKLANKTLTVTTILVRSHFSSG
;
A
#
# COMPACT_ATOMS: atom_id res chain seq x y z
N MET A 1 7.89 2.40 -11.89
CA MET A 1 9.17 2.40 -12.62
C MET A 1 10.01 3.64 -12.30
N PHE A 2 9.43 4.85 -12.28
CA PHE A 2 10.14 6.10 -11.97
C PHE A 2 10.98 6.06 -10.68
N ASP A 3 10.37 5.74 -9.53
CA ASP A 3 11.07 5.70 -8.25
C ASP A 3 12.22 4.68 -8.24
N ALA A 4 12.02 3.51 -8.88
CA ALA A 4 13.04 2.47 -8.94
C ALA A 4 14.31 2.91 -9.68
N VAL A 5 14.17 3.67 -10.77
CA VAL A 5 15.32 4.24 -11.50
C VAL A 5 16.09 5.21 -10.60
N HIS A 6 15.38 6.07 -9.86
CA HIS A 6 16.02 7.03 -8.95
C HIS A 6 16.79 6.32 -7.82
N VAL A 7 16.21 5.24 -7.26
CA VAL A 7 16.89 4.42 -6.26
C VAL A 7 18.18 3.80 -6.81
N VAL A 8 18.12 3.18 -7.99
CA VAL A 8 19.30 2.57 -8.60
C VAL A 8 20.36 3.61 -8.95
N VAL A 9 19.97 4.74 -9.55
CA VAL A 9 20.90 5.82 -9.88
C VAL A 9 21.55 6.41 -8.63
N GLY A 10 20.78 6.62 -7.55
CA GLY A 10 21.31 7.09 -6.28
C GLY A 10 22.36 6.12 -5.71
N ALA A 11 22.03 4.83 -5.63
CA ALA A 11 22.96 3.83 -5.11
C ALA A 11 24.23 3.68 -5.95
N VAL A 12 24.12 3.70 -7.28
CA VAL A 12 25.27 3.61 -8.19
C VAL A 12 26.16 4.85 -8.09
N ARG A 13 25.57 6.05 -7.95
CA ARG A 13 26.33 7.30 -7.75
C ARG A 13 27.16 7.25 -6.47
N GLU A 14 26.55 6.84 -5.36
CA GLU A 14 27.27 6.75 -4.07
C GLU A 14 28.36 5.68 -4.10
N LEU A 15 28.10 4.52 -4.71
CA LEU A 15 29.11 3.49 -4.91
C LEU A 15 30.29 3.99 -5.75
N ASN A 16 30.02 4.67 -6.88
CA ASN A 16 31.05 5.19 -7.77
C ASN A 16 31.90 6.30 -7.11
N ARG A 17 31.36 6.98 -6.10
CA ARG A 17 32.09 7.99 -5.33
C ARG A 17 33.10 7.37 -4.37
N SER A 18 32.89 6.13 -3.95
CA SER A 18 33.72 5.41 -2.99
C SER A 18 34.64 4.37 -3.63
N GLN A 19 34.26 3.79 -4.77
CA GLN A 19 35.01 2.75 -5.47
C GLN A 19 34.92 3.00 -6.98
N GLU A 20 36.03 2.83 -7.69
CA GLU A 20 35.99 2.78 -9.15
C GLU A 20 35.24 1.53 -9.60
N ILE A 21 34.06 1.71 -10.20
CA ILE A 21 33.22 0.60 -10.64
C ILE A 21 33.34 0.36 -12.14
N GLY A 22 33.67 -0.88 -12.50
CA GLY A 22 33.67 -1.36 -13.88
C GLY A 22 32.50 -2.31 -14.16
N VAL A 23 32.03 -2.31 -15.39
CA VAL A 23 31.06 -3.30 -15.87
C VAL A 23 31.78 -4.64 -16.08
N LYS A 24 31.19 -5.74 -15.62
CA LYS A 24 31.70 -7.09 -15.83
C LYS A 24 30.62 -7.97 -16.46
N PRO A 25 30.84 -8.54 -17.66
CA PRO A 25 29.92 -9.52 -18.22
C PRO A 25 29.98 -10.81 -17.40
N LEU A 26 28.81 -11.37 -17.10
CA LEU A 26 28.68 -12.63 -16.36
C LEU A 26 27.89 -13.64 -17.20
N SER A 27 28.12 -14.93 -16.95
CA SER A 27 27.40 -16.04 -17.59
C SER A 27 26.90 -17.01 -16.54
N CYS A 28 25.69 -17.55 -16.71
CA CYS A 28 25.11 -18.56 -15.82
C CYS A 28 25.89 -19.89 -15.82
N SER A 29 26.70 -20.15 -16.85
CA SER A 29 27.54 -21.36 -16.94
C SER A 29 28.80 -21.29 -16.07
N SER A 30 29.11 -20.11 -15.50
CA SER A 30 30.30 -19.89 -14.69
C SER A 30 29.93 -19.30 -13.33
N PRO A 31 30.54 -19.74 -12.22
CA PRO A 31 30.26 -19.21 -10.88
C PRO A 31 30.90 -17.83 -10.62
N GLN A 32 31.16 -17.04 -11.66
CA GLN A 32 31.76 -15.72 -11.52
C GLN A 32 30.74 -14.71 -10.95
N ILE A 33 31.22 -13.88 -10.04
CA ILE A 33 30.44 -12.78 -9.45
C ILE A 33 31.05 -11.43 -9.82
N TRP A 34 30.22 -10.39 -9.74
CA TRP A 34 30.67 -9.01 -9.78
C TRP A 34 31.08 -8.57 -8.37
N GLN A 35 32.35 -8.17 -8.22
CA GLN A 35 32.97 -7.88 -6.92
C GLN A 35 32.24 -6.79 -6.11
N HIS A 36 31.62 -5.82 -6.79
CA HIS A 36 30.90 -4.72 -6.13
C HIS A 36 29.43 -5.04 -5.84
N GLY A 37 28.94 -6.25 -6.14
CA GLY A 37 27.53 -6.62 -5.97
C GLY A 37 27.03 -6.45 -4.53
N THR A 38 27.82 -6.88 -3.54
CA THR A 38 27.50 -6.71 -2.11
C THR A 38 27.47 -5.24 -1.71
N SER A 39 28.47 -4.45 -2.14
CA SER A 39 28.51 -3.01 -1.86
C SER A 39 27.32 -2.29 -2.49
N LEU A 40 26.99 -2.57 -3.76
CA LEU A 40 25.81 -2.00 -4.42
C LEU A 40 24.53 -2.31 -3.63
N MET A 41 24.37 -3.55 -3.17
CA MET A 41 23.19 -3.94 -2.37
C MET A 41 23.11 -3.16 -1.04
N ASN A 42 24.25 -2.84 -0.43
CA ASN A 42 24.28 -2.00 0.78
C ASN A 42 23.89 -0.55 0.47
N TYR A 43 24.43 0.03 -0.61
CA TYR A 43 24.03 1.38 -1.02
C TYR A 43 22.55 1.45 -1.39
N LEU A 44 22.00 0.45 -2.08
CA LEU A 44 20.56 0.36 -2.37
C LEU A 44 19.71 0.40 -1.10
N ARG A 45 20.13 -0.31 -0.04
CA ARG A 45 19.42 -0.32 1.25
C ARG A 45 19.50 0.99 2.02
N MET A 46 20.54 1.79 1.77
CA MET A 46 20.75 3.09 2.41
C MET A 46 20.07 4.24 1.66
N VAL A 47 19.46 3.98 0.49
CA VAL A 47 18.75 5.03 -0.24
C VAL A 47 17.54 5.48 0.55
N GLU A 48 17.49 6.79 0.82
CA GLU A 48 16.32 7.50 1.31
C GLU A 48 15.97 8.62 0.33
N TYR A 49 14.76 8.60 -0.19
CA TYR A 49 14.32 9.53 -1.26
C TYR A 49 12.80 9.75 -1.22
N ASP A 50 12.36 10.98 -1.44
CA ASP A 50 10.95 11.33 -1.57
C ASP A 50 10.54 11.31 -3.05
N GLY A 51 9.87 10.23 -3.44
CA GLY A 51 9.46 9.94 -4.82
C GLY A 51 7.96 10.13 -5.08
N LEU A 52 7.50 9.62 -6.22
CA LEU A 52 6.08 9.71 -6.63
C LEU A 52 5.15 8.96 -5.66
N THR A 53 5.67 7.92 -5.03
CA THR A 53 4.94 7.12 -4.03
C THR A 53 5.19 7.56 -2.59
N GLY A 54 5.71 8.78 -2.37
CA GLY A 54 6.12 9.29 -1.07
C GLY A 54 7.52 8.83 -0.67
N ARG A 55 7.79 8.76 0.64
CA ARG A 55 9.08 8.31 1.18
C ARG A 55 9.42 6.90 0.71
N VAL A 56 10.60 6.73 0.14
CA VAL A 56 11.19 5.46 -0.26
C VAL A 56 12.42 5.23 0.61
N GLU A 57 12.35 4.19 1.43
CA GLU A 57 13.43 3.71 2.29
C GLU A 57 13.29 2.20 2.49
N PHE A 58 14.38 1.55 2.87
CA PHE A 58 14.45 0.08 2.97
C PHE A 58 14.96 -0.37 4.33
N ASN A 59 14.45 -1.51 4.79
CA ASN A 59 14.99 -2.18 5.98
C ASN A 59 16.27 -2.98 5.66
N SER A 60 16.86 -3.60 6.68
CA SER A 60 18.07 -4.43 6.55
C SER A 60 17.93 -5.62 5.58
N LYS A 61 16.69 -6.07 5.31
CA LYS A 61 16.39 -7.13 4.35
C LYS A 61 16.19 -6.60 2.92
N GLY A 62 16.22 -5.28 2.71
CA GLY A 62 15.95 -4.65 1.41
C GLY A 62 14.46 -4.53 1.08
N GLN A 63 13.57 -4.62 2.07
CA GLN A 63 12.13 -4.42 1.88
C GLN A 63 11.78 -2.97 2.16
N ARG A 64 10.87 -2.40 1.36
CA ARG A 64 10.41 -1.03 1.57
C ARG A 64 9.67 -0.89 2.91
N THR A 65 9.99 0.14 3.67
CA THR A 65 9.38 0.45 4.96
C THR A 65 8.90 1.90 5.02
N ASN A 66 8.18 2.25 6.10
CA ASN A 66 7.74 3.62 6.38
C ASN A 66 6.95 4.27 5.21
N TYR A 67 6.15 3.44 4.54
CA TYR A 67 5.30 3.88 3.44
C TYR A 67 3.91 4.26 3.95
N THR A 68 3.22 5.06 3.15
CA THR A 68 1.84 5.49 3.40
C THR A 68 0.91 4.94 2.32
N LEU A 69 -0.28 4.53 2.73
CA LEU A 69 -1.33 4.05 1.84
C LEU A 69 -2.55 4.97 1.97
N ARG A 70 -3.10 5.39 0.83
CA ARG A 70 -4.36 6.14 0.79
C ARG A 70 -5.52 5.16 0.71
N ILE A 71 -6.49 5.31 1.60
CA ILE A 71 -7.68 4.48 1.63
C ILE A 71 -8.75 5.14 0.77
N LEU A 72 -9.21 4.41 -0.25
CA LEU A 72 -10.20 4.89 -1.21
C LEU A 72 -11.53 4.14 -1.02
N GLU A 73 -12.63 4.88 -1.00
CA GLU A 73 -14.00 4.35 -0.99
C GLU A 73 -14.70 4.66 -2.31
N LYS A 74 -15.53 3.73 -2.78
CA LYS A 74 -16.35 3.91 -3.98
C LYS A 74 -17.62 4.71 -3.65
N HIS A 75 -17.77 5.89 -4.22
CA HIS A 75 -19.00 6.68 -4.20
C HIS A 75 -19.67 6.70 -5.58
N ARG A 76 -20.90 7.24 -5.65
CA ARG A 76 -21.64 7.43 -6.91
C ARG A 76 -20.85 8.23 -7.96
N GLY A 77 -20.03 9.19 -7.52
CA GLY A 77 -19.19 10.04 -8.39
C GLY A 77 -17.78 9.51 -8.67
N GLY A 78 -17.42 8.31 -8.19
CA GLY A 78 -16.09 7.73 -8.34
C GLY A 78 -15.41 7.39 -7.00
N LEU A 79 -14.11 7.12 -7.05
CA LEU A 79 -13.30 6.82 -5.86
C LEU A 79 -13.00 8.12 -5.09
N LYS A 80 -13.25 8.12 -3.79
CA LYS A 80 -12.93 9.21 -2.87
C LYS A 80 -11.93 8.72 -1.82
N GLU A 81 -10.93 9.53 -1.53
CA GLU A 81 -10.01 9.26 -0.42
C GLU A 81 -10.70 9.52 0.93
N ILE A 82 -10.72 8.51 1.79
CA ILE A 82 -11.42 8.52 3.08
C ILE A 82 -10.48 8.44 4.28
N GLY A 83 -9.19 8.27 4.04
CA GLY A 83 -8.18 8.24 5.10
C GLY A 83 -6.80 7.85 4.58
N VAL A 84 -5.83 7.90 5.49
CA VAL A 84 -4.43 7.52 5.24
C VAL A 84 -4.01 6.51 6.28
N TRP A 85 -3.42 5.41 5.82
CA TRP A 85 -2.79 4.41 6.67
C TRP A 85 -1.27 4.55 6.60
N TYR A 86 -0.65 4.60 7.77
CA TYR A 86 0.79 4.75 7.94
C TYR A 86 1.36 3.41 8.39
N SER A 87 2.38 2.88 7.70
CA SER A 87 2.94 1.56 8.02
C SER A 87 3.55 1.44 9.43
N ASN A 88 3.97 2.56 10.02
CA ASN A 88 4.52 2.68 11.38
C ASN A 88 3.49 3.10 12.45
N ASN A 89 2.30 3.49 12.03
CA ASN A 89 1.23 3.99 12.89
C ASN A 89 -0.08 3.27 12.54
N THR A 90 -1.22 3.84 12.91
CA THR A 90 -2.55 3.30 12.62
C THR A 90 -3.24 4.07 11.50
N LEU A 91 -4.47 3.66 11.18
CA LEU A 91 -5.33 4.32 10.22
C LEU A 91 -5.79 5.69 10.75
N ALA A 92 -5.55 6.75 9.98
CA ALA A 92 -6.16 8.06 10.17
C ALA A 92 -7.32 8.23 9.18
N MET A 93 -8.55 8.21 9.67
CA MET A 93 -9.74 8.43 8.85
C MET A 93 -10.06 9.92 8.75
N ASN A 94 -10.45 10.35 7.55
CA ASN A 94 -11.00 11.68 7.34
C ASN A 94 -12.41 11.71 7.94
N SER A 95 -12.71 12.72 8.77
CA SER A 95 -13.96 12.82 9.54
C SER A 95 -15.24 12.76 8.70
N THR A 96 -15.17 13.06 7.39
CA THR A 96 -16.29 13.09 6.45
C THR A 96 -16.61 11.75 5.77
N SER A 97 -15.88 10.67 6.07
CA SER A 97 -16.15 9.33 5.50
C SER A 97 -17.08 8.46 6.35
N LEU A 98 -17.34 8.86 7.60
CA LEU A 98 -18.37 8.23 8.43
C LEU A 98 -19.79 8.65 8.03
N ASP A 99 -19.91 9.64 7.14
CA ASP A 99 -21.16 10.09 6.52
C ASP A 99 -21.64 9.13 5.41
N ILE A 100 -21.47 7.82 5.61
CA ILE A 100 -22.17 6.82 4.82
C ILE A 100 -23.64 6.89 5.25
N ASN A 101 -24.38 7.77 4.58
CA ASN A 101 -25.82 7.76 4.47
C ASN A 101 -26.55 7.41 5.78
N VAL A 102 -26.45 8.26 6.80
CA VAL A 102 -27.36 8.22 7.97
C VAL A 102 -28.83 8.20 7.50
N SER A 103 -29.11 8.69 6.29
CA SER A 103 -30.42 8.61 5.65
C SER A 103 -30.90 7.18 5.29
N GLU A 104 -29.99 6.26 4.91
CA GLU A 104 -30.33 4.89 4.49
C GLU A 104 -30.23 3.85 5.63
N LYS A 105 -29.54 4.17 6.74
CA LYS A 105 -29.54 3.30 7.91
C LYS A 105 -30.88 3.40 8.64
N LEU A 106 -31.49 2.26 8.94
CA LEU A 106 -32.63 2.18 9.88
C LEU A 106 -32.22 2.42 11.35
N ALA A 107 -30.98 2.85 11.59
CA ALA A 107 -30.55 3.28 12.90
C ALA A 107 -31.47 4.42 13.38
N ASN A 108 -31.97 4.31 14.62
CA ASN A 108 -32.90 5.26 15.23
C ASN A 108 -34.26 5.40 14.51
N LYS A 109 -34.73 4.35 13.81
CA LYS A 109 -36.07 4.28 13.25
C LYS A 109 -36.85 3.10 13.85
N THR A 110 -38.05 3.35 14.35
CA THR A 110 -38.97 2.30 14.82
C THR A 110 -39.83 1.82 13.65
N LEU A 111 -39.76 0.52 13.33
CA LEU A 111 -40.66 -0.09 12.35
C LEU A 111 -41.94 -0.54 13.05
N THR A 112 -43.06 0.09 12.72
CA THR A 112 -44.38 -0.40 13.14
C THR A 112 -44.78 -1.57 12.24
N VAL A 113 -44.79 -2.78 12.80
CA VAL A 113 -45.23 -3.99 12.11
C VAL A 113 -46.68 -4.26 12.46
N THR A 114 -47.56 -4.27 11.47
CA THR A 114 -48.95 -4.72 11.63
C THR A 114 -49.10 -6.10 11.02
N THR A 115 -49.65 -7.03 11.78
CA THR A 115 -49.99 -8.37 11.30
C THR A 115 -51.45 -8.67 11.64
N ILE A 116 -52.05 -9.59 10.89
CA ILE A 116 -53.40 -10.09 11.13
C ILE A 116 -53.32 -11.57 11.50
N LEU A 117 -54.15 -12.00 12.44
CA LEU A 117 -54.21 -13.41 12.82
C LEU A 117 -54.96 -14.19 11.74
N VAL A 118 -54.24 -15.05 11.00
CA VAL A 118 -54.85 -15.98 10.04
C VAL A 118 -54.82 -17.38 10.63
N ARG A 119 -55.96 -18.08 10.62
CA ARG A 119 -56.02 -19.49 11.01
C ARG A 119 -55.35 -20.33 9.93
N SER A 120 -54.35 -21.13 10.32
CA SER A 120 -53.80 -22.17 9.45
C SER A 120 -54.89 -23.20 9.17
N HIS A 121 -55.37 -23.25 7.92
CA HIS A 121 -56.26 -24.32 7.47
C HIS A 121 -55.39 -25.51 7.07
N PHE A 122 -55.27 -26.50 7.97
CA PHE A 122 -54.94 -27.86 7.55
C PHE A 122 -56.20 -28.46 6.93
N SER A 123 -56.24 -28.54 5.59
CA SER A 123 -57.19 -29.40 4.90
C SER A 123 -56.69 -30.84 5.01
N SER A 124 -57.15 -31.56 6.03
CA SER A 124 -57.09 -33.02 6.02
C SER A 124 -58.15 -33.50 5.02
N GLY A 125 -57.70 -34.23 3.99
CA GLY A 125 -58.58 -34.94 3.06
C GLY A 125 -59.30 -36.12 3.71
#